data_AF-A0A2S4Y397-F1
#
_entry.id   AF-A0A2S4Y397-F1
#
_cell.length_a   1.000
_cell.length_b   1.000
_cell.length_c   1.000
_cell.angle_alpha   90.00
_cell.angle_beta   90.00
_cell.angle_gamma   90.00
#
_symmetry.space_group_name_H-M   'P 1'
#
loop_
_entity.id
_entity.type
_entity.pdbx_description
1 polymer ?
#
loop_
_entity_poly.entity_id
_entity_poly.type
_entity_poly.pdbx_seq_one_letter_code
_entity_poly.pdbx_strand_id
1 'polypeptide(L)'
;MHHSQPAEPRTLGDYTWHDHAACLSTPANPVDPEIFFPEPDEMDRIRAAKALCEQCPVRQTCLDAALEDGDREGIRGGMTEEERDLLHRNLPHRLDYARVNATLAGRDIHLTDAERRAVTRAAYQAGIPAERLAWLLKVTEEHAEKLYRQVRREIRNRSVNRKNKADLSLATAQADHDDLGAAA
;
A
#
# COMPACT_ATOMS: atom_id res chain seq x y z
N MET A 1 25.89 -11.58 -11.10
CA MET A 1 25.16 -10.30 -11.08
C MET A 1 23.70 -10.64 -10.85
N HIS A 2 23.22 -10.62 -9.61
CA HIS A 2 21.80 -10.85 -9.33
C HIS A 2 21.08 -9.52 -9.46
N HIS A 3 20.35 -9.35 -10.56
CA HIS A 3 19.44 -8.22 -10.70
C HIS A 3 18.30 -8.44 -9.71
N SER A 4 18.39 -7.83 -8.53
CA SER A 4 17.21 -7.53 -7.73
C SER A 4 16.37 -6.56 -8.55
N GLN A 5 15.51 -7.09 -9.42
CA GLN A 5 14.48 -6.27 -10.06
C GLN A 5 13.71 -5.59 -8.92
N PRO A 6 13.47 -4.27 -9.01
CA PRO A 6 12.52 -3.65 -8.09
C PRO A 6 11.23 -4.47 -8.17
N ALA A 7 10.71 -4.90 -7.02
CA ALA A 7 9.55 -5.77 -6.97
C ALA A 7 8.41 -5.09 -7.72
N GLU A 8 8.13 -5.57 -8.93
CA GLU A 8 7.03 -5.02 -9.71
C GLU A 8 5.73 -5.28 -8.95
N PRO A 9 4.83 -4.29 -8.86
CA PRO A 9 3.52 -4.49 -8.27
C PRO A 9 2.81 -5.71 -8.85
N ARG A 10 2.48 -6.67 -7.98
CA ARG A 10 1.79 -7.92 -8.34
C ARG A 10 0.41 -7.63 -8.92
N THR A 11 0.06 -8.34 -10.00
CA THR A 11 -1.31 -8.28 -10.54
C THR A 11 -2.27 -9.20 -9.78
N LEU A 12 -3.57 -8.87 -9.77
CA LEU A 12 -4.57 -9.71 -9.14
C LEU A 12 -4.58 -11.10 -9.80
N GLY A 13 -4.42 -12.15 -9.00
CA GLY A 13 -4.33 -13.53 -9.48
C GLY A 13 -2.97 -13.91 -10.08
N ASP A 14 -1.93 -13.08 -9.96
CA ASP A 14 -0.57 -13.50 -10.29
C ASP A 14 -0.01 -14.41 -9.19
N TYR A 15 0.21 -15.67 -9.60
CA TYR A 15 0.83 -16.71 -8.80
C TYR A 15 2.16 -17.20 -9.39
N THR A 16 2.63 -16.62 -10.50
CA THR A 16 3.85 -17.08 -11.22
C THR A 16 5.11 -16.99 -10.37
N TRP A 17 5.12 -16.10 -9.38
CA TRP A 17 6.22 -15.95 -8.43
C TRP A 17 6.41 -17.17 -7.51
N HIS A 18 5.41 -18.04 -7.34
CA HIS A 18 5.52 -19.25 -6.51
C HIS A 18 6.60 -20.21 -7.05
N ASP A 19 6.75 -20.28 -8.37
CA ASP A 19 7.73 -21.15 -9.03
C ASP A 19 9.19 -20.72 -8.73
N HIS A 20 9.38 -19.49 -8.26
CA HIS A 20 10.68 -18.94 -7.87
C HIS A 20 10.88 -18.94 -6.34
N ALA A 21 9.93 -19.46 -5.56
CA ALA A 21 10.04 -19.49 -4.11
C ALA A 21 11.08 -20.50 -3.65
N ALA A 22 12.04 -20.07 -2.83
CA ALA A 22 13.08 -20.97 -2.30
C ALA A 22 12.51 -22.06 -1.37
N CYS A 23 11.31 -21.84 -0.82
CA CYS A 23 10.58 -22.82 -0.01
C CYS A 23 9.79 -23.85 -0.83
N LEU A 24 9.71 -23.70 -2.16
CA LEU A 24 9.08 -24.69 -3.02
C LEU A 24 9.90 -25.99 -2.96
N SER A 25 9.28 -27.06 -2.49
CA SER A 25 9.94 -28.35 -2.38
C SER A 25 10.21 -28.94 -3.77
N THR A 26 11.47 -29.27 -4.05
CA THR A 26 11.89 -29.87 -5.33
C THR A 26 12.72 -31.13 -5.06
N PRO A 27 12.89 -32.04 -6.04
CA PRO A 27 13.76 -33.21 -5.85
C PRO A 27 15.21 -32.86 -5.50
N ALA A 28 15.70 -31.69 -5.94
CA ALA A 28 17.07 -31.22 -5.66
C ALA A 28 17.18 -30.45 -4.33
N ASN A 29 16.06 -29.91 -3.82
CA ASN A 29 15.99 -29.17 -2.57
C ASN A 29 14.67 -29.53 -1.85
N PRO A 30 14.64 -30.66 -1.14
CA PRO A 30 13.46 -31.05 -0.38
C PRO A 30 13.30 -30.13 0.83
N VAL A 31 12.16 -29.46 0.89
CA VAL A 31 11.77 -28.61 2.02
C VAL A 31 10.49 -29.20 2.62
N ASP A 32 10.47 -29.37 3.94
CA ASP A 32 9.27 -29.76 4.69
C ASP A 32 8.40 -28.51 4.91
N PRO A 33 7.15 -28.46 4.37
CA PRO A 33 6.25 -27.32 4.56
C PRO A 33 5.98 -27.00 6.03
N GLU A 34 6.02 -28.00 6.90
CA GLU A 34 5.74 -27.83 8.32
C GLU A 34 6.74 -26.85 8.96
N ILE A 35 7.98 -26.72 8.47
CA ILE A 35 8.97 -25.78 9.04
C ILE A 35 8.45 -24.33 9.13
N PHE A 36 7.50 -23.95 8.27
CA PHE A 36 6.89 -22.61 8.25
C PHE A 36 5.74 -22.43 9.23
N PHE A 37 5.31 -23.46 9.94
CA PHE A 37 4.25 -23.39 10.95
C PHE A 37 4.79 -23.84 12.33
N PRO A 38 5.76 -23.10 12.92
CA PRO A 38 6.27 -23.40 14.24
C PRO A 38 5.34 -22.89 15.36
N GLU A 39 5.37 -23.58 16.49
CA GLU A 39 4.86 -23.04 17.75
C GLU A 39 5.75 -21.87 18.25
N PRO A 40 5.22 -20.94 19.08
CA PRO A 40 5.96 -19.76 19.52
C PRO A 40 7.28 -20.05 20.26
N ASP A 41 7.43 -21.21 20.89
CA ASP A 41 8.63 -21.62 21.64
C ASP A 41 9.66 -22.40 20.79
N GLU A 42 9.33 -22.78 19.55
CA GLU A 42 10.22 -23.51 18.63
C GLU A 42 11.24 -22.56 17.95
N MET A 43 12.09 -21.92 18.75
CA MET A 43 13.04 -20.90 18.28
C MET A 43 14.00 -21.38 17.19
N ASP A 44 14.43 -22.64 17.25
CA ASP A 44 15.30 -23.22 16.23
C ASP A 44 14.58 -23.37 14.89
N ARG A 45 13.30 -23.79 14.91
CA ARG A 45 12.45 -23.92 13.71
C ARG A 45 12.13 -22.56 13.11
N ILE A 46 11.80 -21.57 13.94
CA ILE A 46 11.58 -20.17 13.51
C ILE A 46 12.84 -19.61 12.83
N ARG A 47 14.02 -19.80 13.44
CA ARG A 47 15.29 -19.35 12.84
C ARG A 47 15.59 -20.05 11.51
N ALA A 48 15.34 -21.35 11.42
CA ALA A 48 15.55 -22.11 10.18
C ALA A 48 14.61 -21.65 9.04
N ALA A 49 13.32 -21.47 9.31
CA ALA A 49 12.37 -20.98 8.31
C ALA A 49 12.72 -19.55 7.84
N LYS A 50 13.07 -18.65 8.78
CA LYS A 50 13.49 -17.28 8.43
C LYS A 50 14.76 -17.26 7.57
N ALA A 51 15.76 -18.09 7.89
CA ALA A 51 16.99 -18.19 7.10
C ALA A 51 16.73 -18.64 5.65
N LEU A 52 15.72 -19.49 5.42
CA LEU A 52 15.31 -19.85 4.05
C LEU A 52 14.63 -18.67 3.35
N CYS A 53 13.74 -17.95 4.04
CA CYS A 53 13.09 -16.77 3.50
C CYS A 53 14.08 -15.65 3.14
N GLU A 54 15.16 -15.48 3.90
CA GLU A 54 16.19 -14.46 3.64
C GLU A 54 16.88 -14.61 2.29
N GLN A 55 16.99 -15.84 1.80
CA GLN A 55 17.62 -16.18 0.51
C GLN A 55 16.60 -16.24 -0.64
N CYS A 56 15.30 -16.10 -0.33
CA CYS A 56 14.22 -16.25 -1.29
C CYS A 56 14.09 -15.02 -2.20
N PRO A 57 14.19 -15.16 -3.54
CA PRO A 57 14.13 -14.01 -4.45
C PRO A 57 12.75 -13.34 -4.47
N VAL A 58 11.70 -14.07 -4.08
CA VAL A 58 10.31 -13.59 -4.05
C VAL A 58 9.82 -13.27 -2.62
N ARG A 59 10.74 -13.06 -1.67
CA ARG A 59 10.41 -12.79 -0.25
C ARG A 59 9.40 -11.66 -0.09
N GLN A 60 9.62 -10.53 -0.77
CA GLN A 60 8.73 -9.37 -0.70
C GLN A 60 7.37 -9.66 -1.33
N THR A 61 7.34 -10.28 -2.50
CA THR A 61 6.09 -10.67 -3.18
C THR A 61 5.28 -11.66 -2.34
N CYS A 62 5.93 -12.60 -1.66
CA CYS A 62 5.31 -13.52 -0.72
C CYS A 62 4.69 -12.80 0.47
N LEU A 63 5.40 -11.84 1.07
CA LEU A 63 4.86 -11.03 2.16
C LEU A 63 3.64 -10.22 1.70
N ASP A 64 3.75 -9.54 0.57
CA ASP A 64 2.66 -8.72 0.03
C ASP A 64 1.43 -9.56 -0.28
N ALA A 65 1.61 -10.76 -0.86
CA ALA A 65 0.52 -11.70 -1.10
C ALA A 65 -0.16 -12.13 0.20
N ALA A 66 0.62 -12.53 1.23
CA ALA A 66 0.06 -12.92 2.52
C ALA A 66 -0.73 -11.77 3.18
N LEU A 67 -0.22 -10.54 3.12
CA LEU A 67 -0.89 -9.37 3.67
C LEU A 67 -2.21 -9.06 2.94
N GLU A 68 -2.19 -9.10 1.60
CA GLU A 68 -3.34 -8.77 0.73
C GLU A 68 -4.44 -9.83 0.76
N ASP A 69 -4.05 -11.11 0.82
CA ASP A 69 -4.99 -12.22 0.89
C ASP A 69 -5.49 -12.47 2.33
N GLY A 70 -4.88 -11.80 3.31
CA GLY A 70 -5.24 -11.92 4.73
C GLY A 70 -4.74 -13.22 5.38
N ASP A 71 -3.71 -13.84 4.82
CA ASP A 71 -3.08 -15.05 5.36
C ASP A 71 -2.25 -14.73 6.61
N ARG A 72 -2.79 -15.11 7.76
CA ARG A 72 -2.22 -14.85 9.08
C ARG A 72 -1.36 -15.98 9.61
N GLU A 73 -1.39 -17.15 8.98
CA GLU A 73 -0.77 -18.34 9.56
C GLU A 73 0.69 -18.51 9.11
N GLY A 74 1.47 -19.11 10.00
CA GLY A 74 2.87 -19.46 9.80
C GLY A 74 3.79 -18.28 9.45
N ILE A 75 4.98 -18.62 8.97
CA ILE A 75 6.00 -17.70 8.50
C ILE A 75 5.76 -17.42 7.02
N ARG A 76 5.63 -16.14 6.66
CA ARG A 76 5.46 -15.64 5.28
C ARG A 76 6.41 -14.49 5.03
N GLY A 77 7.11 -14.53 3.90
CA GLY A 77 8.10 -13.50 3.55
C GLY A 77 9.16 -13.22 4.62
N GLY A 78 9.48 -14.22 5.46
CA GLY A 78 10.45 -14.11 6.55
C GLY A 78 9.91 -13.50 7.85
N MET A 79 8.61 -13.30 7.97
CA MET A 79 7.97 -12.77 9.19
C MET A 79 7.04 -13.80 9.82
N THR A 80 7.05 -13.91 11.15
CA THR A 80 6.08 -14.68 11.92
C THR A 80 4.69 -14.04 11.87
N GLU A 81 3.68 -14.76 12.35
CA GLU A 81 2.30 -14.25 12.49
C GLU A 81 2.28 -12.96 13.32
N GLU A 82 2.92 -12.98 14.50
CA GLU A 82 3.00 -11.84 15.41
C GLU A 82 3.73 -10.63 14.79
N GLU A 83 4.79 -10.87 14.02
CA GLU A 83 5.52 -9.79 13.33
C GLU A 83 4.69 -9.16 12.21
N ARG A 84 3.88 -9.96 11.49
CA ARG A 84 2.97 -9.45 10.43
C ARG A 84 1.75 -8.74 10.98
N ASP A 85 1.44 -8.92 12.25
CA ASP A 85 0.19 -8.48 12.85
C ASP A 85 0.03 -6.94 12.81
N LEU A 86 1.13 -6.21 13.05
CA LEU A 86 1.19 -4.75 12.86
C LEU A 86 1.05 -4.35 11.39
N LEU A 87 1.58 -5.15 10.46
CA LEU A 87 1.50 -4.87 9.03
C LEU A 87 0.08 -5.04 8.51
N HIS A 88 -0.65 -6.07 8.93
CA HIS A 88 -2.07 -6.22 8.60
C HIS A 88 -2.89 -5.04 9.10
N ARG A 89 -2.63 -4.55 10.33
CA ARG A 89 -3.31 -3.36 10.87
C ARG A 89 -3.02 -2.09 10.07
N ASN A 90 -1.79 -1.95 9.56
CA ASN A 90 -1.37 -0.78 8.79
C ASN A 90 -1.64 -0.90 7.29
N LEU A 91 -1.99 -2.08 6.78
CA LEU A 91 -2.19 -2.32 5.35
C LEU A 91 -3.20 -1.35 4.71
N PRO A 92 -4.36 -1.02 5.32
CA PRO A 92 -5.28 -0.03 4.75
C PRO A 92 -4.67 1.37 4.55
N HIS A 93 -3.59 1.67 5.27
CA HIS A 93 -2.84 2.93 5.20
C HIS A 93 -1.62 2.88 4.28
N ARG A 94 -1.23 1.71 3.77
CA ARG A 94 -0.13 1.58 2.80
C ARG A 94 -0.44 2.44 1.57
N LEU A 95 0.49 3.32 1.22
CA LEU A 95 0.40 4.18 0.04
C LEU A 95 1.70 4.06 -0.76
N ASP A 96 1.72 3.09 -1.67
CA ASP A 96 2.81 2.93 -2.63
C ASP A 96 2.42 3.54 -3.99
N TYR A 97 3.10 4.62 -4.38
CA TYR A 97 2.86 5.30 -5.65
C TYR A 97 3.27 4.47 -6.87
N ALA A 98 4.17 3.49 -6.74
CA ALA A 98 4.49 2.58 -7.85
C ALA A 98 3.26 1.76 -8.24
N ARG A 99 2.48 1.29 -7.25
CA ARG A 99 1.21 0.57 -7.46
C ARG A 99 0.15 1.48 -8.05
N VAL A 100 0.03 2.71 -7.53
CA VAL A 100 -0.90 3.74 -8.08
C VAL A 100 -0.61 4.00 -9.56
N ASN A 101 0.66 4.23 -9.91
CA ASN A 101 1.07 4.50 -11.29
C ASN A 101 0.86 3.29 -12.20
N ALA A 102 1.17 2.09 -11.72
CA ALA A 102 0.95 0.87 -12.45
C ALA A 102 -0.55 0.61 -12.72
N THR A 103 -1.43 0.91 -11.76
CA THR A 103 -2.88 0.89 -12.01
C THR A 103 -3.27 1.92 -13.05
N LEU A 104 -2.81 3.18 -12.96
CA LEU A 104 -3.13 4.19 -13.98
C LEU A 104 -2.65 3.79 -15.39
N ALA A 105 -1.57 3.01 -15.49
CA ALA A 105 -1.08 2.40 -16.72
C ALA A 105 -1.92 1.21 -17.21
N GLY A 106 -2.95 0.80 -16.47
CA GLY A 106 -3.88 -0.27 -16.82
C GLY A 106 -3.55 -1.64 -16.21
N ARG A 107 -2.60 -1.72 -15.27
CA ARG A 107 -2.33 -2.99 -14.58
C ARG A 107 -3.39 -3.28 -13.53
N ASP A 108 -3.86 -4.51 -13.52
CA ASP A 108 -4.82 -5.01 -12.56
C ASP A 108 -4.12 -5.42 -11.27
N ILE A 109 -4.04 -4.53 -10.28
CA ILE A 109 -3.27 -4.71 -9.04
C ILE A 109 -4.23 -4.66 -7.84
N HIS A 110 -3.96 -5.44 -6.80
CA HIS A 110 -4.69 -5.30 -5.53
C HIS A 110 -4.34 -3.94 -4.89
N LEU A 111 -5.34 -3.09 -4.65
CA LEU A 111 -5.12 -1.76 -4.05
C LEU A 111 -5.70 -1.67 -2.65
N THR A 112 -4.94 -1.08 -1.74
CA THR A 112 -5.42 -0.67 -0.42
C THR A 112 -6.37 0.53 -0.55
N ASP A 113 -7.09 0.86 0.52
CA ASP A 113 -8.00 2.02 0.51
C ASP A 113 -7.25 3.33 0.26
N ALA A 114 -6.05 3.50 0.82
CA ALA A 114 -5.21 4.67 0.58
C ALA A 114 -4.76 4.75 -0.88
N GLU A 115 -4.35 3.62 -1.48
CA GLU A 115 -3.95 3.55 -2.89
C GLU A 115 -5.14 3.81 -3.82
N ARG A 116 -6.33 3.24 -3.56
CA ARG A 116 -7.56 3.52 -4.35
C ARG A 116 -7.94 5.01 -4.32
N ARG A 117 -7.85 5.64 -3.15
CA ARG A 117 -8.05 7.10 -3.03
C ARG A 117 -7.03 7.89 -3.84
N ALA A 118 -5.77 7.47 -3.83
CA ALA A 118 -4.71 8.11 -4.60
C ALA A 118 -4.93 7.95 -6.12
N VAL A 119 -5.25 6.75 -6.60
CA VAL A 119 -5.63 6.48 -8.01
C VAL A 119 -6.79 7.38 -8.42
N THR A 120 -7.86 7.42 -7.63
CA THR A 120 -9.04 8.25 -7.90
C THR A 120 -8.66 9.72 -8.05
N ARG A 121 -7.87 10.26 -7.11
CA ARG A 121 -7.46 11.67 -7.12
C ARG A 121 -6.57 11.99 -8.31
N ALA A 122 -5.58 11.14 -8.60
CA ALA A 122 -4.68 11.32 -9.73
C ALA A 122 -5.44 11.26 -11.07
N ALA A 123 -6.34 10.28 -11.23
CA ALA A 123 -7.19 10.16 -12.42
C ALA A 123 -8.06 11.39 -12.65
N TYR A 124 -8.70 11.92 -11.60
CA TYR A 124 -9.48 13.15 -11.67
C TYR A 124 -8.64 14.34 -12.13
N GLN A 125 -7.45 14.52 -11.54
CA GLN A 125 -6.54 15.62 -11.88
C GLN A 125 -6.00 15.52 -13.30
N ALA A 126 -5.80 14.30 -13.81
CA ALA A 126 -5.37 14.03 -15.18
C ALA A 126 -6.52 14.09 -16.20
N GLY A 127 -7.76 14.34 -15.79
CA GLY A 127 -8.92 14.40 -16.69
C GLY A 127 -9.33 13.04 -17.27
N ILE A 128 -8.99 11.94 -16.60
CA ILE A 128 -9.38 10.59 -17.03
C ILE A 128 -10.91 10.43 -16.92
N PRO A 129 -11.61 9.95 -17.98
CA PRO A 129 -13.06 9.72 -17.92
C PRO A 129 -13.49 8.76 -16.81
N ALA A 130 -14.71 8.92 -16.28
CA ALA A 130 -15.24 8.10 -15.20
C ALA A 130 -15.35 6.62 -15.58
N GLU A 131 -15.76 6.31 -16.81
CA GLU A 131 -15.75 4.96 -17.39
C GLU A 131 -14.38 4.28 -17.24
N ARG A 132 -13.30 5.00 -17.60
CA ARG A 132 -11.94 4.45 -17.48
C ARG A 132 -11.53 4.25 -16.02
N LEU A 133 -11.89 5.17 -15.11
CA LEU A 133 -11.66 4.95 -13.68
C LEU A 133 -12.43 3.73 -13.16
N ALA A 134 -13.67 3.54 -13.61
CA ALA A 134 -14.52 2.42 -13.22
C ALA A 134 -13.87 1.09 -13.63
N TRP A 135 -13.36 1.01 -14.86
CA TRP A 135 -12.59 -0.14 -15.34
C TRP A 135 -11.32 -0.38 -14.48
N LEU A 136 -10.53 0.68 -14.23
CA LEU A 136 -9.30 0.58 -13.43
C LEU A 136 -9.52 0.09 -12.00
N LEU A 137 -10.60 0.52 -11.35
CA LEU A 137 -10.91 0.18 -9.97
C LEU A 137 -11.85 -1.02 -9.83
N LYS A 138 -12.31 -1.60 -10.95
CA LYS A 138 -13.32 -2.67 -11.00
C LYS A 138 -14.60 -2.31 -10.22
N VAL A 139 -15.09 -1.10 -10.43
CA VAL A 139 -16.35 -0.60 -9.86
C VAL A 139 -17.32 -0.20 -10.97
N THR A 140 -18.58 0.09 -10.62
CA THR A 140 -19.53 0.63 -11.59
C THR A 140 -19.18 2.07 -11.97
N GLU A 141 -19.55 2.49 -13.18
CA GLU A 141 -19.35 3.87 -13.63
C GLU A 141 -20.01 4.89 -12.69
N GLU A 142 -21.23 4.59 -12.22
CA GLU A 142 -21.94 5.42 -11.23
C GLU A 142 -21.12 5.60 -9.93
N HIS A 143 -20.44 4.55 -9.47
CA HIS A 143 -19.57 4.62 -8.30
C HIS A 143 -18.33 5.48 -8.60
N ALA A 144 -17.70 5.32 -9.77
CA ALA A 144 -16.57 6.15 -10.18
C ALA A 144 -16.93 7.64 -10.24
N GLU A 145 -18.11 7.99 -10.76
CA GLU A 145 -18.59 9.37 -10.73
C GLU A 145 -18.78 9.89 -9.30
N LYS A 146 -19.31 9.06 -8.40
CA LYS A 146 -19.46 9.43 -6.97
C LYS A 146 -18.10 9.73 -6.34
N LEU A 147 -17.08 8.94 -6.66
CA LEU A 147 -15.71 9.17 -6.20
C LEU A 147 -15.14 10.49 -6.75
N TYR A 148 -15.34 10.81 -8.03
CA TYR A 148 -14.95 12.10 -8.61
C TYR A 148 -15.70 13.28 -7.96
N ARG A 149 -17.01 13.13 -7.67
CA ARG A 149 -17.76 14.14 -6.91
C ARG A 149 -17.15 14.36 -5.52
N GLN A 150 -16.72 13.30 -4.84
CA GLN A 150 -16.04 13.39 -3.56
C GLN A 150 -14.68 14.12 -3.67
N VAL A 151 -13.83 13.73 -4.62
CA VAL A 151 -12.53 14.39 -4.85
C VAL A 151 -12.71 15.88 -5.14
N ARG A 152 -13.69 16.25 -5.98
CA ARG A 152 -14.00 17.65 -6.27
C ARG A 152 -14.37 18.45 -5.02
N ARG A 153 -15.14 17.84 -4.11
CA ARG A 153 -15.49 18.45 -2.81
C ARG A 153 -14.27 18.59 -1.91
N GLU A 154 -13.44 17.56 -1.80
CA GLU A 154 -12.21 17.58 -1.00
C GLU A 154 -11.24 18.69 -1.46
N ILE A 155 -11.02 18.82 -2.76
CA ILE A 155 -10.15 19.86 -3.34
C ILE A 155 -10.70 21.26 -3.01
N ARG A 156 -12.01 21.46 -3.19
CA ARG A 156 -12.67 22.73 -2.86
C ARG A 156 -12.54 23.06 -1.38
N ASN A 157 -12.85 22.11 -0.49
CA ASN A 157 -12.77 22.29 0.95
C ASN A 157 -11.34 22.59 1.40
N ARG A 158 -10.34 21.91 0.79
CA ARG A 158 -8.93 22.19 1.07
C ARG A 158 -8.54 23.61 0.64
N SER A 159 -9.05 24.08 -0.50
CA SER A 159 -8.84 25.46 -0.95
C SER A 159 -9.45 26.48 0.02
N VAL A 160 -10.69 26.24 0.49
CA VAL A 160 -11.36 27.09 1.48
C VAL A 160 -10.61 27.10 2.81
N ASN A 161 -10.23 25.94 3.33
CA ASN A 161 -9.48 25.84 4.59
C ASN A 161 -8.12 26.54 4.52
N ARG A 162 -7.41 26.45 3.38
CA ARG A 162 -6.16 27.18 3.16
C ARG A 162 -6.37 28.69 3.16
N LYS A 163 -7.44 29.18 2.52
CA LYS A 163 -7.80 30.60 2.53
C LYS A 163 -8.12 31.08 3.94
N ASN A 164 -8.99 30.38 4.66
CA ASN A 164 -9.35 30.73 6.03
C ASN A 164 -8.13 30.76 6.96
N LYS A 165 -7.19 29.82 6.79
CA LYS A 165 -5.93 29.81 7.56
C LYS A 165 -5.04 31.02 7.24
N ALA A 166 -4.98 31.44 5.97
CA ALA A 166 -4.24 32.62 5.57
C ALA A 166 -4.88 33.91 6.12
N ASP A 167 -6.20 34.04 6.02
CA ASP A 167 -6.95 35.18 6.55
C ASP A 167 -6.78 35.29 8.08
N LEU A 168 -6.80 34.16 8.79
CA LEU A 168 -6.56 34.12 10.24
C LEU A 168 -5.12 34.54 10.59
N SER A 169 -4.13 34.07 9.83
CA SER A 169 -2.71 34.45 10.07
C SER A 169 -2.45 35.93 9.82
N LEU A 170 -3.16 36.54 8.85
CA LEU A 170 -3.06 37.97 8.54
C LEU A 170 -3.68 38.81 9.67
N ALA A 171 -4.85 38.39 10.17
CA ALA A 171 -5.51 39.04 11.30
C ALA A 171 -4.67 39.00 12.59
N THR A 172 -4.00 37.87 12.89
CA THR A 172 -3.10 37.79 14.05
C THR A 172 -1.88 38.69 13.90
N ALA A 173 -1.25 38.74 12.71
CA ALA A 173 -0.08 39.58 12.49
C ALA A 173 -0.41 41.08 12.57
N GLN A 174 -1.65 41.48 12.25
CA GLN A 174 -2.11 42.86 12.31
C GLN A 174 -2.43 43.28 13.74
N ALA A 175 -3.03 42.40 14.54
CA ALA A 175 -3.24 42.63 15.98
C ALA A 175 -1.91 42.79 16.75
N ASP A 176 -0.90 41.97 16.45
CA ASP A 176 0.43 42.08 17.07
C ASP A 176 1.15 43.39 16.68
N HIS A 177 0.84 43.96 15.51
CA HIS A 177 1.40 45.25 15.08
C HIS A 177 0.75 46.44 15.80
N ASP A 178 -0.56 46.39 16.02
CA ASP A 178 -1.33 47.50 16.63
C ASP A 178 -1.04 47.65 18.14
N ASP A 179 -0.70 46.56 18.85
CA ASP A 179 -0.31 46.59 20.28
C ASP A 179 1.06 47.25 20.54
N LEU A 180 1.93 47.35 19.53
CA LEU A 180 3.24 48.03 19.64
C LEU A 180 3.17 49.55 19.33
N GLY A 181 2.02 50.04 18.88
CA GLY A 181 1.82 51.45 18.48
C GLY A 181 1.22 52.38 19.53
N ALA A 182 0.83 51.87 20.71
CA ALA A 182 0.05 52.63 21.71
C ALA A 182 0.89 53.28 22.84
N ALA A 183 2.22 53.35 22.72
CA ALA A 183 3.10 53.99 23.69
C ALA A 183 3.87 55.16 23.05
N ALA A 184 3.22 56.33 22.94
CA ALA A 184 3.87 57.62 22.66
C ALA A 184 3.13 58.75 23.38
#